data_AF-L8M0P1-F1
#
_entry.id   AF-L8M0P1-F1
#
_cell.length_a   1.000
_cell.length_b   1.000
_cell.length_c   1.000
_cell.angle_alpha   90.00
_cell.angle_beta   90.00
_cell.angle_gamma   90.00
#
_symmetry.space_group_name_H-M   'P 1'
#
loop_
_entity.id
_entity.type
_entity.pdbx_description
1 polymer ?
#
loop_
_entity_poly.entity_id
_entity_poly.type
_entity_poly.pdbx_seq_one_letter_code
_entity_poly.pdbx_strand_id
1 'polypeptide(L)'
;MIVKRLVLGFLTLLAIARVFLSLTVSFSEPQIQGRLELYQTNLVLYASQLKLEPENEDLNKVISSALGEEPNVAALEKYQENRQTAAIAKENLQTQLDQLTQIIAVDNQSDVSLVETPTTTTNVSPQAQQLQKQIAGIKTFIDEIDLKQGILLAKEGKITEALATWEQLITSIDEPDDEYSQTAIVLTNLWQESSQVIPHSQDTIEYNLDSWFRDQSLEKLYQVSNEEDKLALLQEQEQLAATNALFKLALISGIPVLGGFSGIVLLIFLLVQLFVKQENSILATNSNKTWNTPWNWEITWQVLIVGFFFVGQFVLPLFLGIVGINVAGAGLRTKALYVLCTYILMAIGGIGVLYYSIKSYFPLPNDWFKVKLFDNWIFWGFGGYLLAVPAVLFVSLINQQIWQGQGGSNPLLSLALQAQDRVALLIFFVTASIAAPVFEEIMFRGFLLPSLTRYLSVSTAIVISGFIFAIAHLSLSEVLPLTTLGIILGAVYTRSRNILAPMLLHSLWNSGTLLSLFILGSPI
;
A
#
# COMPACT_ATOMS: atom_id res chain seq x y z
N MET A 1 -34.27 -16.91 -22.26
CA MET A 1 -32.85 -17.28 -21.96
C MET A 1 -31.83 -16.49 -22.80
N ILE A 2 -32.06 -16.28 -24.10
CA ILE A 2 -31.11 -15.55 -24.99
C ILE A 2 -30.87 -14.11 -24.52
N VAL A 3 -31.92 -13.33 -24.26
CA VAL A 3 -31.79 -11.92 -23.82
C VAL A 3 -30.96 -11.79 -22.53
N LYS A 4 -31.20 -12.66 -21.54
CA LYS A 4 -30.41 -12.67 -20.28
C LYS A 4 -28.92 -12.89 -20.54
N ARG A 5 -28.58 -13.86 -21.40
CA ARG A 5 -27.18 -14.15 -21.76
C ARG A 5 -26.55 -13.02 -22.56
N LEU A 6 -27.30 -12.37 -23.45
CA LEU A 6 -26.82 -11.18 -24.18
C LEU A 6 -26.53 -10.01 -23.24
N VAL A 7 -27.44 -9.72 -22.30
CA VAL A 7 -27.23 -8.69 -21.28
C VAL A 7 -26.01 -9.02 -20.42
N LEU A 8 -25.90 -10.26 -19.92
CA LEU A 8 -24.75 -10.67 -19.12
C LEU A 8 -23.44 -10.59 -19.92
N GLY A 9 -23.46 -10.97 -21.21
CA GLY A 9 -22.31 -10.84 -22.11
C GLY A 9 -21.88 -9.38 -22.28
N PHE A 10 -22.82 -8.47 -22.51
CA PHE A 10 -22.56 -7.04 -22.61
C PHE A 10 -21.96 -6.47 -21.30
N LEU A 11 -22.57 -6.77 -20.15
CA LEU A 11 -22.06 -6.34 -18.84
C LEU A 11 -20.68 -6.92 -18.55
N THR A 12 -20.41 -8.15 -19.00
CA THR A 12 -19.08 -8.78 -18.89
C THR A 12 -18.05 -8.00 -19.69
N LEU A 13 -18.34 -7.64 -20.94
CA LEU A 13 -17.42 -6.85 -21.76
C LEU A 13 -17.11 -5.50 -21.12
N LEU A 14 -18.13 -4.80 -20.59
CA LEU A 14 -17.93 -3.54 -19.87
C LEU A 14 -17.06 -3.71 -18.62
N ALA A 15 -17.34 -4.73 -17.80
CA ALA A 15 -16.57 -5.00 -16.59
C ALA A 15 -15.10 -5.35 -16.92
N ILE A 16 -14.87 -6.24 -17.89
CA ILE A 16 -13.51 -6.62 -18.31
C ILE A 16 -12.77 -5.41 -18.88
N ALA A 17 -13.41 -4.61 -19.75
CA ALA A 17 -12.78 -3.41 -20.30
C ALA A 17 -12.39 -2.42 -19.18
N ARG A 18 -13.26 -2.24 -18.18
CA ARG A 18 -12.99 -1.35 -17.04
C ARG A 18 -11.85 -1.86 -16.16
N VAL A 19 -11.81 -3.16 -15.87
CA VAL A 19 -10.74 -3.82 -15.10
C VAL A 19 -9.41 -3.71 -15.86
N PHE A 20 -9.41 -4.05 -17.15
CA PHE A 20 -8.23 -3.95 -18.00
C PHE A 20 -7.70 -2.52 -18.06
N LEU A 21 -8.57 -1.53 -18.23
CA LEU A 21 -8.17 -0.13 -18.21
C LEU A 21 -7.56 0.26 -16.86
N SER A 22 -8.17 -0.13 -15.73
CA SER A 22 -7.59 0.15 -14.40
C SER A 22 -6.19 -0.46 -14.23
N LEU A 23 -6.01 -1.72 -14.63
CA LEU A 23 -4.71 -2.39 -14.52
C LEU A 23 -3.65 -1.72 -15.41
N THR A 24 -4.03 -1.29 -16.61
CA THR A 24 -3.15 -0.53 -17.51
C THR A 24 -2.80 0.84 -16.94
N VAL A 25 -3.74 1.57 -16.34
CA VAL A 25 -3.45 2.85 -15.66
C VAL A 25 -2.51 2.63 -14.47
N SER A 26 -2.75 1.58 -13.69
CA SER A 26 -1.94 1.23 -12.53
C SER A 26 -0.48 0.93 -12.90
N PHE A 27 -0.20 0.43 -14.11
CA PHE A 27 1.16 0.13 -14.59
C PHE A 27 2.13 1.30 -14.39
N SER A 28 1.70 2.52 -14.72
CA SER A 28 2.53 3.72 -14.64
C SER A 28 2.46 4.43 -13.28
N GLU A 29 1.64 3.94 -12.34
CA GLU A 29 1.52 4.56 -11.02
C GLU A 29 2.70 4.20 -10.12
N PRO A 30 3.27 5.17 -9.38
CA PRO A 30 4.32 4.88 -8.41
C PRO A 30 3.77 4.04 -7.26
N GLN A 31 4.58 3.10 -6.77
CA GLN A 31 4.28 2.35 -5.56
C GLN A 31 4.49 3.21 -4.32
N ILE A 32 3.69 2.98 -3.29
CA ILE A 32 3.90 3.59 -1.98
C ILE A 32 5.12 3.02 -1.24
N GLN A 33 5.60 1.86 -1.68
CA GLN A 33 6.66 1.09 -1.02
C GLN A 33 7.92 1.92 -0.74
N GLY A 34 8.36 2.73 -1.70
CA GLY A 34 9.55 3.56 -1.50
C GLY A 34 9.41 4.55 -0.34
N ARG A 35 8.24 5.18 -0.21
CA ARG A 35 7.95 6.04 0.96
C ARG A 35 7.97 5.25 2.26
N LEU A 36 7.39 4.05 2.28
CA LEU A 36 7.36 3.19 3.48
C LEU A 36 8.77 2.79 3.93
N GLU A 37 9.64 2.48 2.99
CA GLU A 37 11.05 2.16 3.25
C GLU A 37 11.78 3.36 3.86
N LEU A 38 11.53 4.58 3.37
CA LEU A 38 12.10 5.78 3.97
C LEU A 38 11.54 6.08 5.37
N TYR A 39 10.24 5.86 5.64
CA TYR A 39 9.71 5.99 7.01
C TYR A 39 10.39 5.02 7.99
N GLN A 40 10.62 3.77 7.58
CA GLN A 40 11.38 2.80 8.37
C GLN A 40 12.83 3.26 8.59
N THR A 41 13.47 3.76 7.53
CA THR A 41 14.84 4.31 7.58
C THR A 41 14.93 5.46 8.59
N ASN A 42 13.93 6.35 8.62
CA ASN A 42 13.90 7.48 9.54
C ASN A 42 13.76 7.05 11.00
N LEU A 43 13.00 5.98 11.25
CA LEU A 43 12.95 5.40 12.59
C LEU A 43 14.30 4.81 13.01
N VAL A 44 15.05 4.18 12.09
CA VAL A 44 16.41 3.66 12.38
C VAL A 44 17.35 4.82 12.70
N LEU A 45 17.34 5.88 11.90
CA LEU A 45 18.12 7.09 12.15
C LEU A 45 17.83 7.68 13.54
N TYR A 46 16.56 7.79 13.92
CA TYR A 46 16.20 8.26 15.25
C TYR A 46 16.64 7.32 16.37
N ALA A 47 16.37 6.02 16.23
CA ALA A 47 16.75 5.03 17.23
C ALA A 47 18.27 4.96 17.42
N SER A 48 19.06 5.31 16.40
CA SER A 48 20.52 5.40 16.50
C SER A 48 21.02 6.55 17.38
N GLN A 49 20.19 7.55 17.68
CA GLN A 49 20.53 8.64 18.61
C GLN A 49 20.47 8.21 20.09
N LEU A 50 19.96 7.01 20.37
CA LEU A 50 19.82 6.52 21.73
C LEU A 50 21.18 6.34 22.41
N LYS A 51 21.39 7.06 23.52
CA LYS A 51 22.56 6.88 24.37
C LYS A 51 22.34 5.64 25.24
N LEU A 52 23.04 4.57 24.89
CA LEU A 52 22.95 3.29 25.59
C LEU A 52 23.70 3.32 26.93
N GLU A 53 23.06 2.81 27.97
CA GLU A 53 23.69 2.67 29.29
C GLU A 53 24.82 1.62 29.23
N PRO A 54 26.05 1.93 29.70
CA PRO A 54 27.19 1.02 29.59
C PRO A 54 27.01 -0.32 30.30
N GLU A 55 26.14 -0.36 31.31
CA GLU A 55 25.97 -1.52 32.18
C GLU A 55 25.20 -2.69 31.52
N ASN A 56 24.54 -2.45 30.38
CA ASN A 56 23.68 -3.43 29.71
C ASN A 56 24.28 -3.94 28.38
N GLU A 57 25.47 -4.55 28.45
CA GLU A 57 26.25 -4.94 27.27
C GLU A 57 25.50 -5.85 26.28
N ASP A 58 24.72 -6.82 26.78
CA ASP A 58 23.95 -7.74 25.94
C ASP A 58 22.82 -7.03 25.19
N LEU A 59 22.08 -6.14 25.87
CA LEU A 59 21.03 -5.36 25.24
C LEU A 59 21.62 -4.40 24.20
N ASN A 60 22.77 -3.79 24.50
CA ASN A 60 23.45 -2.87 23.61
C ASN A 60 23.89 -3.56 22.31
N LYS A 61 24.41 -4.78 22.39
CA LYS A 61 24.75 -5.61 21.20
C LYS A 61 23.53 -5.95 20.35
N VAL A 62 22.39 -6.25 20.99
CA VAL A 62 21.13 -6.54 20.27
C VAL A 62 20.63 -5.30 19.55
N ILE A 63 20.63 -4.14 20.22
CA ILE A 63 20.19 -2.87 19.63
C ILE A 63 21.12 -2.46 18.48
N SER A 64 22.44 -2.50 18.68
CA SER A 64 23.40 -2.14 17.63
C SER A 64 23.30 -3.07 16.42
N SER A 65 23.12 -4.38 16.64
CA SER A 65 22.90 -5.34 15.54
C SER A 65 21.58 -5.11 14.81
N ALA A 66 20.53 -4.63 15.49
CA ALA A 66 19.23 -4.36 14.87
C ALA A 66 19.22 -3.07 14.05
N LEU A 67 19.99 -2.06 14.47
CA LEU A 67 20.11 -0.78 13.78
C LEU A 67 21.15 -0.80 12.64
N GLY A 68 22.11 -1.73 12.70
CA GLY A 68 23.24 -1.79 11.77
C GLY A 68 24.44 -0.99 12.27
N GLU A 69 25.63 -1.29 11.74
CA GLU A 69 26.89 -0.68 12.18
C GLU A 69 27.02 0.79 11.77
N GLU A 70 26.54 1.17 10.58
CA GLU A 70 26.58 2.53 10.03
C GLU A 70 25.19 3.00 9.57
N PRO A 71 24.28 3.37 10.50
CA PRO A 71 22.88 3.65 10.16
C PRO A 71 22.71 4.86 9.23
N ASN A 72 23.57 5.88 9.33
CA ASN A 72 23.53 7.05 8.46
C ASN A 72 23.95 6.72 7.01
N VAL A 73 24.99 5.89 6.84
CA VAL A 73 25.47 5.44 5.53
C VAL A 73 24.40 4.57 4.87
N ALA A 74 23.86 3.59 5.62
CA ALA A 74 22.77 2.75 5.13
C ALA A 74 21.52 3.57 4.77
N ALA A 75 21.19 4.60 5.56
CA ALA A 75 20.10 5.51 5.25
C ALA A 75 20.38 6.30 3.97
N LEU A 76 21.59 6.84 3.80
CA LEU A 76 21.97 7.57 2.59
C LEU A 76 21.84 6.70 1.33
N GLU A 77 22.31 5.45 1.38
CA GLU A 77 22.13 4.47 0.30
C GLU A 77 20.65 4.26 -0.01
N LYS A 78 19.82 4.11 1.02
CA LYS A 78 18.38 3.88 0.84
C LYS A 78 17.64 5.08 0.24
N TYR A 79 18.02 6.28 0.65
CA TYR A 79 17.53 7.53 0.08
C TYR A 79 17.96 7.66 -1.39
N GLN A 80 19.19 7.29 -1.75
CA GLN A 80 19.70 7.32 -3.13
C GLN A 80 18.98 6.32 -4.04
N GLU A 81 18.75 5.09 -3.57
CA GLU A 81 17.97 4.07 -4.28
C GLU A 81 16.56 4.58 -4.60
N ASN A 82 15.87 5.12 -3.59
CA ASN A 82 14.51 5.65 -3.74
C ASN A 82 14.45 6.84 -4.69
N ARG A 83 15.45 7.73 -4.63
CA ARG A 83 15.60 8.85 -5.58
C ARG A 83 15.69 8.35 -7.01
N GLN A 84 16.56 7.36 -7.26
CA GLN A 84 16.79 6.79 -8.58
C GLN A 84 15.51 6.14 -9.12
N THR A 85 14.81 5.36 -8.31
CA THR A 85 13.52 4.78 -8.67
C THR A 85 12.48 5.83 -9.03
N ALA A 86 12.37 6.89 -8.21
CA ALA A 86 11.46 8.01 -8.47
C ALA A 86 11.82 8.75 -9.78
N ALA A 87 13.10 8.97 -10.05
CA ALA A 87 13.57 9.61 -11.28
C ALA A 87 13.21 8.80 -12.53
N ILE A 88 13.42 7.48 -12.52
CA ILE A 88 13.04 6.58 -13.62
C ILE A 88 11.52 6.61 -13.84
N ALA A 89 10.74 6.57 -12.76
CA ALA A 89 9.27 6.66 -12.86
C ALA A 89 8.82 8.00 -13.47
N LYS A 90 9.43 9.11 -13.07
CA LYS A 90 9.17 10.44 -13.63
C LYS A 90 9.49 10.49 -15.12
N GLU A 91 10.65 9.98 -15.54
CA GLU A 91 11.07 9.97 -16.94
C GLU A 91 10.13 9.14 -17.83
N ASN A 92 9.71 7.96 -17.34
CA ASN A 92 8.74 7.12 -18.05
C ASN A 92 7.38 7.83 -18.22
N LEU A 93 6.90 8.51 -17.18
CA LEU A 93 5.64 9.26 -17.23
C LEU A 93 5.75 10.48 -18.14
N GLN A 94 6.89 11.18 -18.12
CA GLN A 94 7.16 12.31 -19.01
C GLN A 94 7.15 11.84 -20.48
N THR A 95 7.78 10.71 -20.78
CA THR A 95 7.77 10.11 -22.12
C THR A 95 6.34 9.78 -22.57
N GLN A 96 5.49 9.25 -21.69
CA GLN A 96 4.07 9.00 -22.00
C GLN A 96 3.30 10.29 -22.27
N LEU A 97 3.55 11.34 -21.48
CA LEU A 97 2.93 12.65 -21.65
C LEU A 97 3.36 13.30 -22.97
N ASP A 98 4.63 13.21 -23.33
CA ASP A 98 5.19 13.75 -24.56
C ASP A 98 4.59 13.04 -25.79
N GLN A 99 4.47 11.70 -25.74
CA GLN A 99 3.81 10.93 -26.79
C GLN A 99 2.34 11.33 -26.98
N LEU A 100 1.59 11.50 -25.88
CA LEU A 100 0.20 11.95 -25.94
C LEU A 100 0.08 13.37 -26.52
N THR A 101 1.00 14.25 -26.15
CA THR A 101 1.01 15.65 -26.62
C THR A 101 1.39 15.75 -28.09
N GLN A 102 2.32 14.90 -28.56
CA GLN A 102 2.68 14.79 -29.98
C GLN A 102 1.52 14.27 -30.84
N ILE A 103 0.76 13.28 -30.38
CA ILE A 103 -0.43 12.78 -31.09
C ILE A 103 -1.46 13.91 -31.29
N ILE A 104 -1.71 14.72 -30.27
CA ILE A 104 -2.64 15.86 -30.34
C ILE A 104 -2.12 16.94 -31.31
N ALA A 105 -0.80 17.17 -31.35
CA ALA A 105 -0.20 18.14 -32.28
C ALA A 105 -0.31 17.71 -33.76
N VAL A 106 -0.24 16.40 -34.04
CA VAL A 106 -0.42 15.85 -35.40
C VAL A 106 -1.88 15.89 -35.86
N ASP A 107 -2.83 15.65 -34.96
CA ASP A 107 -4.27 15.71 -35.28
C ASP A 107 -4.71 17.15 -35.60
N ASN A 108 -4.22 18.13 -34.83
CA ASN A 108 -4.47 19.56 -35.08
C ASN A 108 -3.81 20.12 -36.35
N GLN A 109 -2.82 19.42 -36.93
CA GLN A 109 -2.26 19.79 -38.24
C GLN A 109 -3.07 19.24 -39.43
N SER A 110 -3.99 18.30 -39.17
CA SER A 110 -4.84 17.68 -40.19
C SER A 110 -6.09 18.51 -40.50
N ASP A 111 -6.53 19.36 -39.57
CA ASP A 111 -7.66 20.29 -39.70
C ASP A 111 -7.18 21.74 -39.84
N VAL A 112 -6.49 22.04 -40.95
CA VAL A 112 -6.30 23.44 -41.37
C VAL A 112 -7.44 23.83 -42.31
N SER A 113 -8.52 24.37 -41.74
CA SER A 113 -9.44 25.27 -42.43
C SER A 113 -10.13 26.22 -41.45
N LEU A 114 -9.55 27.42 -41.36
CA LEU A 114 -10.17 28.72 -41.03
C LEU A 114 -10.91 28.87 -39.68
N VAL A 115 -10.26 29.56 -38.73
CA VAL A 115 -10.64 30.88 -38.16
C VAL A 115 -9.82 31.12 -36.89
N GLU A 116 -9.02 32.20 -36.89
CA GLU A 116 -8.28 32.69 -35.73
C GLU A 116 -9.23 33.29 -34.69
N THR A 117 -9.21 32.77 -33.46
CA THR A 117 -9.52 33.53 -32.24
C THR A 117 -8.62 33.05 -31.10
N PRO A 118 -7.95 33.95 -30.35
CA PRO A 118 -7.06 33.56 -29.26
C PRO A 118 -7.88 33.33 -28.00
N THR A 119 -8.21 32.06 -27.73
CA THR A 119 -8.55 31.61 -26.37
C THR A 119 -7.63 30.44 -26.05
N THR A 120 -6.55 30.76 -25.35
CA THR A 120 -5.59 29.80 -24.79
C THR A 120 -6.22 29.09 -23.60
N THR A 121 -7.09 28.13 -23.89
CA THR A 121 -7.31 26.99 -23.00
C THR A 121 -6.84 25.78 -23.78
N THR A 122 -5.60 25.37 -23.56
CA THR A 122 -5.12 24.07 -24.00
C THR A 122 -6.06 23.03 -23.39
N ASN A 123 -6.94 22.45 -24.21
CA ASN A 123 -7.77 21.31 -23.82
C ASN A 123 -6.84 20.09 -23.67
N VAL A 124 -6.06 20.08 -22.60
CA VAL A 124 -5.24 18.94 -22.21
C VAL A 124 -6.20 17.79 -21.91
N SER A 125 -6.02 16.64 -22.56
CA SER A 125 -6.89 15.49 -22.34
C SER A 125 -6.91 15.12 -20.84
N PRO A 126 -8.02 14.58 -20.30
CA PRO A 126 -8.07 14.16 -18.90
C PRO A 126 -6.92 13.22 -18.49
N GLN A 127 -6.45 12.41 -19.44
CA GLN A 127 -5.30 11.53 -19.26
C GLN A 127 -3.98 12.30 -19.12
N ALA A 128 -3.76 13.31 -19.96
CA ALA A 128 -2.56 14.16 -19.86
C ALA A 128 -2.55 15.00 -18.56
N GLN A 129 -3.72 15.48 -18.10
CA GLN A 129 -3.83 16.14 -16.79
C GLN A 129 -3.48 15.19 -15.63
N GLN A 130 -3.90 13.92 -15.71
CA GLN A 130 -3.57 12.92 -14.70
C GLN A 130 -2.06 12.62 -14.68
N LEU A 131 -1.43 12.47 -15.85
CA LEU A 131 0.01 12.27 -15.95
C LEU A 131 0.79 13.47 -15.39
N GLN A 132 0.40 14.69 -15.73
CA GLN A 132 1.01 15.91 -15.18
C GLN A 132 0.94 15.93 -13.66
N LYS A 133 -0.21 15.58 -13.07
CA LYS A 133 -0.38 15.50 -11.62
C LYS A 133 0.52 14.44 -10.98
N GLN A 134 0.67 13.27 -11.63
CA GLN A 134 1.57 12.22 -11.15
C GLN A 134 3.03 12.65 -11.21
N ILE A 135 3.45 13.27 -12.31
CA ILE A 135 4.81 13.81 -12.50
C ILE A 135 5.13 14.87 -11.45
N ALA A 136 4.18 15.78 -11.18
CA ALA A 136 4.34 16.79 -10.13
C ALA A 136 4.52 16.14 -8.75
N GLY A 137 3.68 15.16 -8.40
CA GLY A 137 3.80 14.46 -7.12
C GLY A 137 5.11 13.67 -6.95
N ILE A 138 5.65 13.09 -8.02
CA ILE A 138 6.96 12.43 -8.00
C ILE A 138 8.09 13.47 -7.92
N LYS A 139 7.97 14.62 -8.60
CA LYS A 139 8.94 15.71 -8.46
C LYS A 139 9.01 16.20 -7.01
N THR A 140 7.88 16.48 -6.37
CA THR A 140 7.84 16.85 -4.95
C THR A 140 8.51 15.79 -4.06
N PHE A 141 8.33 14.51 -4.37
CA PHE A 141 9.00 13.43 -3.62
C PHE A 141 10.53 13.42 -3.82
N ILE A 142 11.00 13.68 -5.03
CA ILE A 142 12.44 13.80 -5.32
C ILE A 142 13.01 15.02 -4.60
N ASP A 143 12.31 16.15 -4.63
CA ASP A 143 12.72 17.40 -3.98
C ASP A 143 12.81 17.19 -2.44
N GLU A 144 11.85 16.47 -1.83
CA GLU A 144 11.89 16.03 -0.42
C GLU A 144 13.11 15.14 -0.12
N ILE A 145 13.40 14.17 -1.00
CA ILE A 145 14.54 13.26 -0.86
C ILE A 145 15.86 14.04 -0.93
N ASP A 146 16.02 14.93 -1.90
CA ASP A 146 17.25 15.68 -2.13
C ASP A 146 17.56 16.60 -0.94
N LEU A 147 16.53 17.24 -0.37
CA LEU A 147 16.64 18.03 0.85
C LEU A 147 17.20 17.19 2.02
N LYS A 148 16.60 16.02 2.27
CA LYS A 148 16.95 15.10 3.36
C LYS A 148 18.31 14.43 3.14
N GLN A 149 18.68 14.11 1.90
CA GLN A 149 20.00 13.58 1.54
C GLN A 149 21.12 14.57 1.87
N GLY A 150 20.93 15.86 1.60
CA GLY A 150 21.93 16.88 1.96
C GLY A 150 22.21 16.89 3.46
N ILE A 151 21.19 16.72 4.31
CA ILE A 151 21.35 16.65 5.78
C ILE A 151 22.15 15.40 6.17
N LEU A 152 21.86 14.24 5.56
CA LEU A 152 22.61 12.99 5.80
C LEU A 152 24.08 13.13 5.40
N LEU A 153 24.34 13.66 4.20
CA LEU A 153 25.70 13.92 3.71
C LEU A 153 26.46 14.86 4.66
N ALA A 154 25.78 15.91 5.14
CA ALA A 154 26.37 16.85 6.07
C ALA A 154 26.70 16.22 7.43
N LYS A 155 25.83 15.33 7.94
CA LYS A 155 26.08 14.59 9.19
C LYS A 155 27.25 13.61 9.06
N GLU A 156 27.43 13.02 7.88
CA GLU A 156 28.59 12.17 7.53
C GLU A 156 29.87 12.97 7.23
N GLY A 157 29.85 14.30 7.39
CA GLY A 157 31.01 15.16 7.15
C GLY A 157 31.30 15.47 5.67
N LYS A 158 30.44 15.02 4.75
CA LYS A 158 30.54 15.29 3.30
C LYS A 158 29.91 16.64 2.95
N ILE A 159 30.39 17.71 3.59
CA ILE A 159 29.79 19.05 3.51
C ILE A 159 29.74 19.58 2.07
N THR A 160 30.79 19.37 1.28
CA THR A 160 30.81 19.83 -0.13
C THR A 160 29.74 19.16 -0.97
N GLU A 161 29.50 17.86 -0.77
CA GLU A 161 28.44 17.13 -1.46
C GLU A 161 27.06 17.62 -1.00
N ALA A 162 26.87 17.82 0.30
CA ALA A 162 25.62 18.35 0.86
C ALA A 162 25.26 19.73 0.27
N LEU A 163 26.22 20.66 0.24
CA LEU A 163 26.02 21.99 -0.33
C LEU A 163 25.68 21.91 -1.83
N ALA A 164 26.35 21.04 -2.59
CA ALA A 164 26.05 20.83 -4.00
C ALA A 164 24.64 20.27 -4.22
N THR A 165 24.19 19.34 -3.36
CA THR A 165 22.82 18.79 -3.40
C THR A 165 21.77 19.89 -3.19
N TRP A 166 21.95 20.75 -2.17
CA TRP A 166 21.00 21.83 -1.91
C TRP A 166 21.04 22.92 -2.99
N GLU A 167 22.22 23.27 -3.53
CA GLU A 167 22.34 24.23 -4.64
C GLU A 167 21.64 23.70 -5.90
N GLN A 168 21.78 22.41 -6.20
CA GLN A 168 21.04 21.77 -7.28
C GLN A 168 19.54 21.81 -7.05
N LEU A 169 19.08 21.56 -5.83
CA LEU A 169 17.67 21.63 -5.48
C LEU A 169 17.10 23.04 -5.69
N ILE A 170 17.78 24.07 -5.16
CA ILE A 170 17.40 25.48 -5.31
C ILE A 170 17.30 25.88 -6.79
N THR A 171 18.28 25.47 -7.62
CA THR A 171 18.28 25.80 -9.05
C THR A 171 17.25 25.01 -9.87
N SER A 172 16.78 23.87 -9.38
CA SER A 172 15.79 23.03 -10.05
C SER A 172 14.33 23.41 -9.77
N ILE A 173 14.12 24.33 -8.82
CA ILE A 173 12.80 24.82 -8.40
C ILE A 173 12.67 26.27 -8.87
N ASP A 174 11.80 26.49 -9.86
CA ASP A 174 11.61 27.82 -10.47
C ASP A 174 10.88 28.81 -9.55
N GLU A 175 10.25 28.34 -8.46
CA GLU A 175 9.50 29.15 -7.49
C GLU A 175 10.34 29.46 -6.24
N PRO A 176 10.77 30.72 -6.02
CA PRO A 176 11.61 31.08 -4.87
C PRO A 176 10.93 30.93 -3.51
N ASP A 177 9.59 30.97 -3.49
CA ASP A 177 8.78 30.82 -2.28
C ASP A 177 8.41 29.36 -1.98
N ASP A 178 8.92 28.40 -2.75
CA ASP A 178 8.72 26.97 -2.52
C ASP A 178 9.36 26.52 -1.20
N GLU A 179 8.67 25.64 -0.48
CA GLU A 179 9.06 25.17 0.85
C GLU A 179 10.42 24.44 0.86
N TYR A 180 10.71 23.63 -0.16
CA TYR A 180 11.97 22.89 -0.26
C TYR A 180 13.12 23.82 -0.63
N SER A 181 12.86 24.77 -1.53
CA SER A 181 13.86 25.79 -1.92
C SER A 181 14.25 26.68 -0.74
N GLN A 182 13.26 27.21 0.00
CA GLN A 182 13.52 28.02 1.19
C GLN A 182 14.29 27.24 2.27
N THR A 183 13.92 25.98 2.49
CA THR A 183 14.62 25.13 3.48
C THR A 183 16.04 24.83 3.04
N ALA A 184 16.27 24.54 1.76
CA ALA A 184 17.60 24.31 1.20
C ALA A 184 18.51 25.55 1.35
N ILE A 185 17.97 26.75 1.19
CA ILE A 185 18.70 28.02 1.42
C ILE A 185 19.13 28.14 2.90
N VAL A 186 18.22 27.86 3.84
CA VAL A 186 18.52 27.86 5.27
C VAL A 186 19.61 26.83 5.60
N LEU A 187 19.49 25.59 5.12
CA LEU A 187 20.47 24.53 5.35
C LEU A 187 21.84 24.86 4.74
N THR A 188 21.87 25.40 3.52
CA THR A 188 23.10 25.85 2.86
C THR A 188 23.81 26.89 3.73
N ASN A 189 23.07 27.89 4.23
CA ASN A 189 23.63 28.91 5.11
C ASN A 189 24.22 28.34 6.41
N LEU A 190 23.50 27.41 7.06
CA LEU A 190 23.93 26.79 8.32
C LEU A 190 25.21 25.96 8.19
N TRP A 191 25.42 25.28 7.07
CA TRP A 191 26.58 24.41 6.85
C TRP A 191 27.74 25.05 6.08
N GLN A 192 27.56 26.26 5.55
CA GLN A 192 28.63 27.03 4.90
C GLN A 192 29.48 27.86 5.88
N GLU A 193 29.37 27.60 7.19
CA GLU A 193 30.06 28.36 8.27
C GLU A 193 29.76 29.87 8.26
N SER A 194 28.57 30.25 7.78
CA SER A 194 28.08 31.63 7.90
C SER A 194 27.94 32.02 9.37
N SER A 195 28.61 33.10 9.79
CA SER A 195 28.44 33.68 11.12
C SER A 195 27.10 34.42 11.32
N GLN A 196 26.22 34.42 10.31
CA GLN A 196 24.89 35.04 10.37
C GLN A 196 23.80 34.03 10.06
N VAL A 197 22.88 33.85 11.01
CA VAL A 197 21.67 33.03 10.87
C VAL A 197 20.60 33.82 10.12
N ILE A 198 19.98 33.20 9.12
CA ILE A 198 18.86 33.80 8.37
C ILE A 198 17.65 33.98 9.32
N PRO A 199 16.96 35.14 9.33
CA PRO A 199 15.74 35.32 10.12
C PRO A 199 14.69 34.24 9.80
N HIS A 200 13.93 33.81 10.80
CA HIS A 200 12.92 32.74 10.67
C HIS A 200 13.46 31.34 10.31
N SER A 201 14.77 31.10 10.37
CA SER A 201 15.36 29.76 10.12
C SER A 201 14.72 28.66 10.99
N GLN A 202 14.44 28.97 12.27
CA GLN A 202 13.78 28.02 13.17
C GLN A 202 12.37 27.67 12.67
N ASP A 203 11.56 28.67 12.32
CA ASP A 203 10.18 28.48 11.84
C ASP A 203 10.18 27.66 10.53
N THR A 204 11.11 27.95 9.61
CA THR A 204 11.28 27.19 8.35
C THR A 204 11.63 25.74 8.62
N ILE A 205 12.58 25.47 9.52
CA ILE A 205 12.99 24.10 9.87
C ILE A 205 11.84 23.35 10.54
N GLU A 206 11.16 23.96 11.51
CA GLU A 206 10.06 23.32 12.24
C GLU A 206 8.83 23.02 11.36
N TYR A 207 8.57 23.87 10.35
CA TYR A 207 7.44 23.71 9.45
C TYR A 207 7.71 22.73 8.30
N ASN A 208 8.93 22.74 7.73
CA ASN A 208 9.24 21.99 6.50
C ASN A 208 9.97 20.67 6.74
N LEU A 209 10.63 20.50 7.89
CA LEU A 209 11.31 19.25 8.24
C LEU A 209 10.56 18.52 9.33
N ASP A 210 10.61 17.21 9.24
CA ASP A 210 10.05 16.30 10.22
C ASP A 210 11.14 15.48 10.87
N SER A 211 10.80 14.96 12.05
CA SER A 211 11.52 13.85 12.64
C SER A 211 13.03 14.15 12.75
N TRP A 212 13.88 13.15 12.49
CA TRP A 212 15.32 13.21 12.70
C TRP A 212 15.94 14.39 11.93
N PHE A 213 15.48 14.65 10.71
CA PHE A 213 16.01 15.72 9.87
C PHE A 213 15.77 17.11 10.47
N ARG A 214 14.60 17.33 11.08
CA ARG A 214 14.29 18.58 11.78
C ARG A 214 15.24 18.76 12.96
N ASP A 215 15.35 17.73 13.80
CA ASP A 215 16.11 17.85 15.05
C ASP A 215 17.62 18.03 14.75
N GLN A 216 18.17 17.33 13.74
CA GLN A 216 19.55 17.56 13.29
C GLN A 216 19.78 18.98 12.72
N SER A 217 18.78 19.54 12.05
CA SER A 217 18.85 20.91 11.52
C SER A 217 18.75 21.96 12.62
N LEU A 218 17.89 21.74 13.62
CA LEU A 218 17.78 22.58 14.82
C LEU A 218 19.05 22.49 15.67
N GLU A 219 19.62 21.30 15.82
CA GLU A 219 20.90 21.10 16.51
C GLU A 219 21.97 22.01 15.90
N LYS A 220 22.10 21.97 14.57
CA LYS A 220 23.06 22.83 13.84
C LYS A 220 22.74 24.31 13.99
N LEU A 221 21.46 24.70 13.88
CA LEU A 221 21.02 26.07 14.08
C LEU A 221 21.45 26.60 15.45
N TYR A 222 21.14 25.86 16.52
CA TYR A 222 21.46 26.27 17.90
C TYR A 222 22.96 26.29 18.19
N GLN A 223 23.74 25.43 17.53
CA GLN A 223 25.20 25.48 17.57
C GLN A 223 25.74 26.77 16.92
N VAL A 224 25.21 27.15 15.75
CA VAL A 224 25.65 28.37 15.01
C VAL A 224 25.19 29.64 15.73
N SER A 225 23.99 29.64 16.33
CA SER A 225 23.46 30.78 17.09
C SER A 225 23.96 30.84 18.55
N ASN A 226 24.73 29.84 18.99
CA ASN A 226 25.25 29.72 20.36
C ASN A 226 24.14 29.73 21.44
N GLU A 227 23.04 29.00 21.19
CA GLU A 227 21.89 28.86 22.09
C GLU A 227 21.94 27.55 22.91
N GLU A 228 22.86 27.50 23.89
CA GLU A 228 23.15 26.28 24.67
C GLU A 228 21.93 25.69 25.40
N ASP A 229 21.05 26.52 25.96
CA ASP A 229 19.85 26.06 26.68
C ASP A 229 18.87 25.31 25.77
N LYS A 230 18.68 25.82 24.54
CA LYS A 230 17.80 25.16 23.56
C LYS A 230 18.44 23.87 23.04
N LEU A 231 19.76 23.86 22.85
CA LEU A 231 20.50 22.67 22.45
C LEU A 231 20.37 21.55 23.49
N ALA A 232 20.52 21.87 24.78
CA ALA A 232 20.37 20.88 25.85
C ALA A 232 18.93 20.32 25.92
N LEU A 233 17.92 21.18 25.79
CA LEU A 233 16.52 20.77 25.77
C LEU A 233 16.19 19.89 24.56
N LEU A 234 16.70 20.23 23.38
CA LEU A 234 16.54 19.42 22.17
C LEU A 234 17.15 18.03 22.36
N GLN A 235 18.37 17.95 22.89
CA GLN A 235 19.04 16.67 23.13
C GLN A 235 18.29 15.78 24.14
N GLU A 236 17.64 16.35 25.15
CA GLU A 236 16.78 15.59 26.07
C GLU A 236 15.54 15.02 25.36
N GLN A 237 14.89 15.84 24.52
CA GLN A 237 13.75 15.41 23.72
C GLN A 237 14.12 14.32 22.70
N GLU A 238 15.28 14.43 22.07
CA GLU A 238 15.81 13.42 21.13
C GLU A 238 15.98 12.05 21.80
N GLN A 239 16.37 11.98 23.08
CA GLN A 239 16.50 10.68 23.77
C GLN A 239 15.15 9.98 23.99
N LEU A 240 14.10 10.74 24.33
CA LEU A 240 12.74 10.23 24.43
C LEU A 240 12.23 9.76 23.06
N ALA A 241 12.45 10.58 22.03
CA ALA A 241 12.11 10.27 20.65
C ALA A 241 12.82 9.00 20.14
N ALA A 242 14.12 8.85 20.42
CA ALA A 242 14.92 7.68 20.04
C ALA A 242 14.39 6.40 20.70
N THR A 243 13.99 6.46 21.97
CA THR A 243 13.38 5.33 22.68
C THR A 243 12.04 4.93 22.06
N ASN A 244 11.18 5.91 21.75
CA ASN A 244 9.92 5.67 21.05
C ASN A 244 10.14 5.06 19.65
N ALA A 245 11.13 5.57 18.91
CA ALA A 245 11.49 5.06 17.59
C ALA A 245 11.96 3.60 17.65
N LEU A 246 12.79 3.25 18.64
CA LEU A 246 13.24 1.87 18.86
C LEU A 246 12.05 0.94 19.16
N PHE A 247 11.10 1.36 20.00
CA PHE A 247 9.90 0.58 20.28
C PHE A 247 9.03 0.39 19.03
N LYS A 248 8.84 1.46 18.23
CA LYS A 248 8.12 1.38 16.94
C LYS A 248 8.79 0.40 15.98
N LEU A 249 10.12 0.46 15.83
CA LEU A 249 10.90 -0.48 15.02
C LEU A 249 10.74 -1.92 15.49
N ALA A 250 10.82 -2.15 16.81
CA ALA A 250 10.64 -3.48 17.37
C ALA A 250 9.26 -4.07 17.02
N LEU A 251 8.21 -3.25 16.99
CA LEU A 251 6.88 -3.70 16.58
C LEU A 251 6.78 -3.95 15.07
N ILE A 252 7.26 -3.01 14.24
CA ILE A 252 7.16 -3.08 12.78
C ILE A 252 8.00 -4.23 12.22
N SER A 253 9.20 -4.44 12.75
CA SER A 253 10.13 -5.47 12.26
C SER A 253 9.98 -6.79 13.02
N GLY A 254 9.76 -6.73 14.33
CA GLY A 254 9.74 -7.92 15.17
C GLY A 254 8.54 -8.83 14.91
N ILE A 255 7.34 -8.28 14.72
CA ILE A 255 6.13 -9.09 14.48
C ILE A 255 6.24 -9.89 13.16
N PRO A 256 6.58 -9.27 12.00
CA PRO A 256 6.77 -10.02 10.76
C PRO A 256 7.93 -11.02 10.81
N VAL A 257 9.04 -10.70 11.48
CA VAL A 257 10.19 -11.62 11.59
C VAL A 257 9.82 -12.85 12.41
N LEU A 258 9.21 -12.68 13.59
CA LEU A 258 8.76 -13.78 14.42
C LEU A 258 7.67 -14.61 13.73
N GLY A 259 6.72 -13.93 13.07
CA GLY A 259 5.67 -14.57 12.27
C GLY A 259 6.22 -15.35 11.09
N GLY A 260 7.21 -14.78 10.38
CA GLY A 260 7.89 -15.38 9.25
C GLY A 260 8.70 -16.61 9.65
N PHE A 261 9.49 -16.51 10.72
CA PHE A 261 10.23 -17.64 11.27
C PHE A 261 9.29 -18.77 11.70
N SER A 262 8.25 -18.45 12.48
CA SER A 262 7.24 -19.40 12.91
C SER A 262 6.50 -20.03 11.71
N GLY A 263 6.26 -19.24 10.67
CA GLY A 263 5.68 -19.66 9.40
C GLY A 263 6.55 -20.65 8.63
N ILE A 264 7.86 -20.40 8.56
CA ILE A 264 8.82 -21.31 7.93
C ILE A 264 8.90 -22.63 8.69
N VAL A 265 8.97 -22.58 10.02
CA VAL A 265 8.94 -23.79 10.87
C VAL A 265 7.65 -24.58 10.63
N LEU A 266 6.50 -23.90 10.59
CA LEU A 266 5.21 -24.52 10.30
C LEU A 266 5.16 -25.13 8.90
N LEU A 267 5.71 -24.43 7.89
CA LEU A 267 5.77 -24.92 6.52
C LEU A 267 6.61 -26.20 6.43
N ILE A 268 7.82 -26.20 7.01
CA ILE A 268 8.69 -27.38 7.06
C ILE A 268 7.96 -28.53 7.76
N PHE A 269 7.35 -28.27 8.91
CA PHE A 269 6.55 -29.27 9.62
C PHE A 269 5.48 -29.87 8.73
N LEU A 270 4.67 -29.05 8.05
CA LEU A 270 3.59 -29.51 7.18
C LEU A 270 4.08 -30.27 5.96
N LEU A 271 5.22 -29.88 5.37
CA LEU A 271 5.84 -30.58 4.24
C LEU A 271 6.37 -31.96 4.65
N VAL A 272 7.06 -32.04 5.79
CA VAL A 272 7.46 -33.33 6.38
C VAL A 272 6.23 -34.20 6.66
N GLN A 273 5.17 -33.60 7.20
CA GLN A 273 3.91 -34.28 7.48
C GLN A 273 3.27 -34.84 6.22
N LEU A 274 3.26 -34.06 5.14
CA LEU A 274 2.76 -34.45 3.82
C LEU A 274 3.59 -35.59 3.22
N PHE A 275 4.92 -35.52 3.32
CA PHE A 275 5.80 -36.58 2.81
C PHE A 275 5.65 -37.89 3.60
N VAL A 276 5.60 -37.82 4.93
CA VAL A 276 5.59 -39.00 5.81
C VAL A 276 4.20 -39.63 5.90
N LYS A 277 3.12 -38.84 6.02
CA LYS A 277 1.75 -39.39 6.23
C LYS A 277 0.85 -39.29 5.00
N GLN A 278 1.27 -38.62 3.93
CA GLN A 278 0.56 -38.55 2.65
C GLN A 278 -0.93 -38.17 2.82
N GLU A 279 -1.86 -39.08 2.54
CA GLU A 279 -3.31 -38.85 2.63
C GLU A 279 -3.82 -38.59 4.06
N ASN A 280 -3.06 -39.02 5.08
CA ASN A 280 -3.36 -38.76 6.48
C ASN A 280 -2.73 -37.46 7.00
N SER A 281 -2.17 -36.63 6.11
CA SER A 281 -1.57 -35.37 6.50
C SER A 281 -2.60 -34.28 6.76
N ILE A 282 -2.25 -33.27 7.56
CA ILE A 282 -3.04 -32.06 7.78
C ILE A 282 -3.34 -31.42 6.42
N LEU A 283 -2.33 -31.37 5.54
CA LEU A 283 -2.46 -30.86 4.18
C LEU A 283 -3.19 -31.83 3.21
N ALA A 284 -3.70 -32.97 3.64
CA ALA A 284 -4.58 -33.81 2.83
C ALA A 284 -6.06 -33.69 3.26
N THR A 285 -6.33 -33.09 4.42
CA THR A 285 -7.68 -32.87 4.96
C THR A 285 -8.59 -32.18 3.93
N ASN A 286 -9.66 -32.86 3.51
CA ASN A 286 -10.64 -32.37 2.52
C ASN A 286 -10.04 -31.92 1.17
N SER A 287 -8.81 -32.30 0.84
CA SER A 287 -8.07 -31.77 -0.33
C SER A 287 -8.78 -32.06 -1.66
N ASN A 288 -9.48 -33.18 -1.76
CA ASN A 288 -10.22 -33.61 -2.95
C ASN A 288 -11.74 -33.45 -2.78
N LYS A 289 -12.22 -32.88 -1.68
CA LYS A 289 -13.65 -32.77 -1.39
C LYS A 289 -14.24 -31.56 -2.11
N THR A 290 -15.04 -31.81 -3.14
CA THR A 290 -15.77 -30.75 -3.86
C THR A 290 -17.04 -30.30 -3.14
N TRP A 291 -17.70 -29.27 -3.64
CA TRP A 291 -19.06 -28.91 -3.24
C TRP A 291 -20.07 -29.44 -4.24
N ASN A 292 -21.20 -29.94 -3.73
CA ASN A 292 -22.35 -30.17 -4.56
C ASN A 292 -23.00 -28.81 -4.87
N THR A 293 -22.77 -28.30 -6.08
CA THR A 293 -23.22 -26.97 -6.51
C THR A 293 -24.49 -27.11 -7.34
N PRO A 294 -25.67 -26.63 -6.89
CA PRO A 294 -26.94 -26.80 -7.61
C PRO A 294 -27.02 -26.02 -8.94
N TRP A 295 -26.32 -24.90 -9.05
CA TRP A 295 -26.35 -24.03 -10.22
C TRP A 295 -25.21 -24.32 -11.20
N ASN A 296 -25.34 -23.73 -12.39
CA ASN A 296 -24.35 -23.80 -13.46
C ASN A 296 -23.46 -22.54 -13.51
N TRP A 297 -22.50 -22.52 -14.43
CA TRP A 297 -21.54 -21.43 -14.62
C TRP A 297 -22.19 -20.07 -14.88
N GLU A 298 -23.42 -20.01 -15.43
CA GLU A 298 -24.09 -18.73 -15.70
C GLU A 298 -24.41 -17.97 -14.42
N ILE A 299 -24.83 -18.69 -13.36
CA ILE A 299 -25.08 -18.09 -12.05
C ILE A 299 -23.77 -17.64 -11.42
N THR A 300 -22.73 -18.47 -11.50
CA THR A 300 -21.38 -18.12 -11.02
C THR A 300 -20.87 -16.84 -11.67
N TRP A 301 -20.98 -16.76 -13.00
CA TRP A 301 -20.54 -15.63 -13.79
C TRP A 301 -21.39 -14.38 -13.55
N GLN A 302 -22.71 -14.54 -13.42
CA GLN A 302 -23.62 -13.45 -13.07
C GLN A 302 -23.26 -12.83 -11.71
N VAL A 303 -23.04 -13.64 -10.68
CA VAL A 303 -22.69 -13.12 -9.35
C VAL A 303 -21.32 -12.45 -9.36
N LEU A 304 -20.33 -13.04 -10.04
CA LEU A 304 -18.99 -12.44 -10.14
C LEU A 304 -19.03 -11.11 -10.90
N ILE A 305 -19.55 -11.11 -12.12
CA ILE A 305 -19.55 -9.92 -12.98
C ILE A 305 -20.51 -8.86 -12.47
N VAL A 306 -21.77 -9.21 -12.20
CA VAL A 306 -22.78 -8.23 -11.81
C VAL A 306 -22.63 -7.87 -10.33
N GLY A 307 -22.55 -8.87 -9.46
CA GLY A 307 -22.53 -8.67 -8.01
C GLY A 307 -21.23 -8.06 -7.50
N PHE A 308 -20.07 -8.52 -8.00
CA PHE A 308 -18.78 -8.03 -7.52
C PHE A 308 -18.26 -6.85 -8.35
N PHE A 309 -18.03 -7.04 -9.66
CA PHE A 309 -17.41 -6.00 -10.48
C PHE A 309 -18.36 -4.85 -10.84
N PHE A 310 -19.56 -5.15 -11.35
CA PHE A 310 -20.44 -4.12 -11.91
C PHE A 310 -21.04 -3.20 -10.84
N VAL A 311 -21.44 -3.76 -9.69
CA VAL A 311 -21.94 -2.97 -8.55
C VAL A 311 -20.91 -1.94 -8.10
N GLY A 312 -19.66 -2.35 -7.86
CA GLY A 312 -18.59 -1.47 -7.39
C GLY A 312 -18.11 -0.47 -8.45
N GLN A 313 -17.96 -0.90 -9.70
CA GLN A 313 -17.34 -0.07 -10.75
C GLN A 313 -18.32 0.87 -11.47
N PHE A 314 -19.62 0.57 -11.48
CA PHE A 314 -20.60 1.34 -12.25
C PHE A 314 -21.78 1.80 -11.40
N VAL A 315 -22.47 0.87 -10.73
CA VAL A 315 -23.73 1.20 -10.01
C VAL A 315 -23.46 2.21 -8.90
N LEU A 316 -22.43 1.96 -8.10
CA LEU A 316 -22.12 2.80 -6.95
C LEU A 316 -21.60 4.20 -7.36
N PRO A 317 -20.60 4.35 -8.25
CA PRO A 317 -20.19 5.67 -8.73
C PRO A 317 -21.34 6.47 -9.37
N LEU A 318 -22.19 5.81 -10.16
CA LEU A 318 -23.36 6.46 -10.77
C LEU A 318 -24.36 6.93 -9.71
N PHE A 319 -24.67 6.08 -8.73
CA PHE A 319 -25.56 6.43 -7.63
C PHE A 319 -25.03 7.63 -6.83
N LEU A 320 -23.74 7.63 -6.46
CA LEU A 320 -23.12 8.73 -5.74
C LEU A 320 -23.09 10.03 -6.56
N GLY A 321 -22.86 9.92 -7.87
CA GLY A 321 -22.91 11.04 -8.80
C GLY A 321 -24.30 11.66 -8.92
N ILE A 322 -25.37 10.84 -8.95
CA ILE A 322 -26.76 11.30 -8.97
C ILE A 322 -27.13 11.99 -7.65
N VAL A 323 -26.67 11.45 -6.51
CA VAL A 323 -26.89 12.07 -5.19
C VAL A 323 -26.05 13.35 -5.02
N GLY A 324 -25.00 13.53 -5.83
CA GLY A 324 -24.12 14.72 -5.79
C GLY A 324 -23.09 14.68 -4.66
N ILE A 325 -22.69 13.49 -4.19
CA ILE A 325 -21.68 13.36 -3.13
C ILE A 325 -20.28 13.55 -3.71
N ASN A 326 -19.60 14.63 -3.33
CA ASN A 326 -18.20 14.87 -3.68
C ASN A 326 -17.36 15.10 -2.41
N VAL A 327 -16.29 14.32 -2.24
CA VAL A 327 -15.39 14.35 -1.08
C VAL A 327 -13.96 14.79 -1.41
N ALA A 328 -13.72 15.30 -2.63
CA ALA A 328 -12.37 15.65 -3.08
C ALA A 328 -11.67 16.67 -2.14
N GLY A 329 -12.40 17.71 -1.73
CA GLY A 329 -11.93 18.73 -0.78
C GLY A 329 -12.27 18.46 0.68
N ALA A 330 -12.81 17.28 1.01
CA ALA A 330 -13.25 16.99 2.37
C ALA A 330 -12.08 16.60 3.29
N GLY A 331 -12.25 16.84 4.59
CA GLY A 331 -11.32 16.39 5.62
C GLY A 331 -11.20 14.86 5.69
N LEU A 332 -10.12 14.38 6.28
CA LEU A 332 -9.74 12.97 6.31
C LEU A 332 -10.82 12.06 6.94
N ARG A 333 -11.47 12.49 8.03
CA ARG A 333 -12.58 11.74 8.66
C ARG A 333 -13.74 11.52 7.70
N THR A 334 -14.11 12.54 6.93
CA THR A 334 -15.18 12.45 5.92
C THR A 334 -14.78 11.51 4.80
N LYS A 335 -13.52 11.55 4.35
CA LYS A 335 -12.98 10.59 3.36
C LYS A 335 -13.03 9.16 3.89
N ALA A 336 -12.65 8.93 5.15
CA ALA A 336 -12.71 7.62 5.79
C ALA A 336 -14.15 7.10 5.90
N LEU A 337 -15.10 7.94 6.34
CA LEU A 337 -16.51 7.59 6.41
C LEU A 337 -17.09 7.30 5.02
N TYR A 338 -16.73 8.10 4.01
CA TYR A 338 -17.12 7.86 2.63
C TYR A 338 -16.63 6.50 2.14
N VAL A 339 -15.37 6.15 2.40
CA VAL A 339 -14.81 4.82 2.07
C VAL A 339 -15.59 3.70 2.75
N LEU A 340 -15.86 3.80 4.06
CA LEU A 340 -16.64 2.80 4.79
C LEU A 340 -18.06 2.64 4.20
N CYS A 341 -18.77 3.75 4.00
CA CYS A 341 -20.14 3.74 3.50
C CYS A 341 -20.22 3.18 2.07
N THR A 342 -19.31 3.60 1.19
CA THR A 342 -19.26 3.08 -0.19
C THR A 342 -18.93 1.59 -0.20
N TYR A 343 -18.02 1.14 0.66
CA TYR A 343 -17.71 -0.29 0.80
C TYR A 343 -18.93 -1.10 1.30
N ILE A 344 -19.63 -0.62 2.33
CA ILE A 344 -20.85 -1.28 2.84
C ILE A 344 -21.93 -1.35 1.75
N LEU A 345 -22.16 -0.27 1.00
CA LEU A 345 -23.12 -0.25 -0.10
C LEU A 345 -22.75 -1.24 -1.21
N MET A 346 -21.46 -1.32 -1.56
CA MET A 346 -20.95 -2.32 -2.48
C MET A 346 -21.19 -3.75 -1.97
N ALA A 347 -20.89 -4.01 -0.69
CA ALA A 347 -21.10 -5.32 -0.07
C ALA A 347 -22.58 -5.72 -0.06
N ILE A 348 -23.47 -4.79 0.32
CA ILE A 348 -24.92 -5.01 0.30
C ILE A 348 -25.40 -5.30 -1.12
N GLY A 349 -24.95 -4.52 -2.11
CA GLY A 349 -25.31 -4.73 -3.51
C GLY A 349 -24.84 -6.09 -4.03
N GLY A 350 -23.58 -6.45 -3.77
CA GLY A 350 -22.99 -7.71 -4.21
C GLY A 350 -23.62 -8.95 -3.54
N ILE A 351 -23.81 -8.91 -2.22
CA ILE A 351 -24.51 -9.96 -1.47
C ILE A 351 -25.98 -10.04 -1.91
N GLY A 352 -26.61 -8.90 -2.21
CA GLY A 352 -27.97 -8.85 -2.76
C GLY A 352 -28.05 -9.60 -4.10
N VAL A 353 -27.14 -9.32 -5.03
CA VAL A 353 -27.07 -10.05 -6.31
C VAL A 353 -26.84 -11.54 -6.07
N LEU A 354 -25.89 -11.91 -5.21
CA LEU A 354 -25.64 -13.30 -4.82
C LEU A 354 -26.93 -13.98 -4.32
N TYR A 355 -27.60 -13.39 -3.33
CA TYR A 355 -28.83 -13.92 -2.74
C TYR A 355 -29.91 -14.11 -3.80
N TYR A 356 -30.21 -13.09 -4.60
CA TYR A 356 -31.25 -13.19 -5.64
C TYR A 356 -30.90 -14.18 -6.75
N SER A 357 -29.62 -14.38 -7.04
CA SER A 357 -29.14 -15.36 -8.00
C SER A 357 -29.30 -16.81 -7.52
N ILE A 358 -29.20 -17.06 -6.21
CA ILE A 358 -29.25 -18.43 -5.66
C ILE A 358 -30.54 -18.74 -4.88
N LYS A 359 -31.43 -17.76 -4.63
CA LYS A 359 -32.63 -17.93 -3.80
C LYS A 359 -33.54 -19.09 -4.20
N SER A 360 -33.59 -19.44 -5.49
CA SER A 360 -34.42 -20.55 -5.99
C SER A 360 -33.87 -21.93 -5.64
N TYR A 361 -32.63 -22.02 -5.14
CA TYR A 361 -31.96 -23.26 -4.77
C TYR A 361 -31.96 -23.52 -3.26
N PHE A 362 -32.68 -22.71 -2.48
CA PHE A 362 -32.81 -22.97 -1.04
C PHE A 362 -33.75 -24.16 -0.77
N PRO A 363 -33.47 -24.99 0.25
CA PRO A 363 -32.29 -24.92 1.12
C PRO A 363 -31.00 -25.35 0.39
N LEU A 364 -29.90 -24.63 0.64
CA LEU A 364 -28.60 -24.96 0.07
C LEU A 364 -28.04 -26.25 0.69
N PRO A 365 -27.18 -27.00 -0.03
CA PRO A 365 -26.50 -28.17 0.55
C PRO A 365 -25.66 -27.80 1.78
N ASN A 366 -25.61 -28.71 2.78
CA ASN A 366 -25.08 -28.48 4.13
C ASN A 366 -23.61 -27.98 4.25
N ASP A 367 -22.83 -28.03 3.17
CA ASP A 367 -21.43 -27.60 3.16
C ASP A 367 -21.24 -26.16 2.63
N TRP A 368 -22.32 -25.49 2.18
CA TRP A 368 -22.28 -24.09 1.72
C TRP A 368 -22.29 -23.09 2.88
N PHE A 369 -21.45 -22.05 2.79
CA PHE A 369 -21.34 -20.96 3.79
C PHE A 369 -21.27 -21.44 5.24
N LYS A 370 -20.62 -22.59 5.46
CA LYS A 370 -20.65 -23.27 6.75
C LYS A 370 -19.95 -22.44 7.82
N VAL A 371 -20.66 -22.21 8.92
CA VAL A 371 -20.15 -21.56 10.13
C VAL A 371 -20.20 -22.56 11.27
N LYS A 372 -19.05 -22.83 11.90
CA LYS A 372 -18.97 -23.62 13.13
C LYS A 372 -18.14 -22.88 14.15
N LEU A 373 -18.79 -22.30 15.16
CA LEU A 373 -18.11 -21.47 16.16
C LEU A 373 -17.13 -22.27 17.03
N PHE A 374 -17.49 -23.50 17.41
CA PHE A 374 -16.73 -24.37 18.31
C PHE A 374 -15.94 -25.45 17.56
N ASP A 375 -15.29 -25.09 16.45
CA ASP A 375 -14.42 -25.97 15.64
C ASP A 375 -13.00 -25.39 15.58
N ASN A 376 -12.06 -26.10 14.97
CA ASN A 376 -10.64 -25.72 14.88
C ASN A 376 -10.35 -24.59 13.87
N TRP A 377 -11.33 -23.76 13.55
CA TRP A 377 -11.20 -22.71 12.52
C TRP A 377 -10.20 -21.62 12.90
N ILE A 378 -10.01 -21.35 14.20
CA ILE A 378 -9.00 -20.42 14.70
C ILE A 378 -7.59 -20.94 14.34
N PHE A 379 -7.32 -22.24 14.55
CA PHE A 379 -6.03 -22.84 14.20
C PHE A 379 -5.79 -22.82 12.68
N TRP A 380 -6.83 -23.06 11.88
CA TRP A 380 -6.73 -22.94 10.43
C TRP A 380 -6.49 -21.50 9.96
N GLY A 381 -7.19 -20.52 10.54
CA GLY A 381 -7.01 -19.11 10.21
C GLY A 381 -5.64 -18.57 10.63
N PHE A 382 -5.25 -18.81 11.89
CA PHE A 382 -3.96 -18.37 12.42
C PHE A 382 -2.78 -19.13 11.80
N GLY A 383 -2.88 -20.45 11.65
CA GLY A 383 -1.86 -21.24 10.97
C GLY A 383 -1.72 -20.85 9.50
N GLY A 384 -2.83 -20.55 8.83
CA GLY A 384 -2.82 -19.99 7.48
C GLY A 384 -2.16 -18.60 7.42
N TYR A 385 -2.38 -17.75 8.41
CA TYR A 385 -1.70 -16.44 8.52
C TYR A 385 -0.19 -16.63 8.67
N LEU A 386 0.26 -17.53 9.55
CA LEU A 386 1.68 -17.84 9.71
C LEU A 386 2.31 -18.38 8.42
N LEU A 387 1.60 -19.18 7.63
CA LEU A 387 2.09 -19.60 6.30
C LEU A 387 2.09 -18.46 5.28
N ALA A 388 1.12 -17.55 5.35
CA ALA A 388 1.00 -16.43 4.45
C ALA A 388 2.15 -15.43 4.60
N VAL A 389 2.59 -15.14 5.83
CA VAL A 389 3.68 -14.17 6.09
C VAL A 389 4.94 -14.47 5.27
N PRO A 390 5.65 -15.60 5.42
CA PRO A 390 6.87 -15.85 4.66
C PRO A 390 6.60 -16.05 3.16
N ALA A 391 5.47 -16.67 2.79
CA ALA A 391 5.16 -16.95 1.39
C ALA A 391 4.90 -15.67 0.59
N VAL A 392 4.08 -14.77 1.14
CA VAL A 392 3.76 -13.50 0.48
C VAL A 392 4.97 -12.57 0.53
N LEU A 393 5.73 -12.50 1.64
CA LEU A 393 6.97 -11.71 1.69
C LEU A 393 7.98 -12.17 0.64
N PHE A 394 8.19 -13.48 0.49
CA PHE A 394 9.08 -14.01 -0.54
C PHE A 394 8.62 -13.64 -1.96
N VAL A 395 7.32 -13.76 -2.25
CA VAL A 395 6.76 -13.37 -3.55
C VAL A 395 6.84 -11.85 -3.76
N SER A 396 6.63 -11.05 -2.72
CA SER A 396 6.77 -9.59 -2.77
C SER A 396 8.20 -9.15 -3.12
N LEU A 397 9.23 -9.83 -2.60
CA LEU A 397 10.63 -9.56 -2.96
C LEU A 397 10.90 -9.80 -4.45
N ILE A 398 10.39 -10.91 -4.99
CA ILE A 398 10.48 -11.19 -6.44
C ILE A 398 9.70 -10.14 -7.24
N ASN A 399 8.50 -9.79 -6.76
CA ASN A 399 7.63 -8.82 -7.39
C ASN A 399 8.28 -7.42 -7.45
N GLN A 400 9.03 -7.02 -6.42
CA GLN A 400 9.77 -5.76 -6.40
C GLN A 400 10.82 -5.69 -7.53
N GLN A 401 11.51 -6.79 -7.82
CA GLN A 401 12.48 -6.85 -8.93
C GLN A 401 11.82 -6.71 -10.31
N ILE A 402 10.56 -7.13 -10.44
CA ILE A 402 9.79 -7.02 -11.68
C ILE A 402 9.32 -5.58 -11.90
N TRP A 403 8.79 -4.94 -10.86
CA TRP A 403 8.11 -3.65 -11.00
C TRP A 403 9.00 -2.43 -10.71
N GLN A 404 10.13 -2.60 -10.03
CA GLN A 404 11.09 -1.53 -9.73
C GLN A 404 10.42 -0.25 -9.20
N GLY A 405 9.44 -0.40 -8.29
CA GLY A 405 8.69 0.73 -7.71
C GLY A 405 7.49 1.26 -8.52
N GLN A 406 7.08 0.60 -9.59
CA GLN A 406 5.93 0.96 -10.45
C GLN A 406 4.75 -0.04 -10.32
N GLY A 407 3.63 0.16 -11.00
CA GLY A 407 2.48 -0.75 -10.95
C GLY A 407 1.46 -0.43 -9.84
N GLY A 408 1.53 0.77 -9.25
CA GLY A 408 0.56 1.32 -8.31
C GLY A 408 0.51 0.59 -6.96
N SER A 409 -0.38 1.04 -6.08
CA SER A 409 -0.67 0.38 -4.80
C SER A 409 -2.11 0.70 -4.40
N ASN A 410 -2.68 -0.06 -3.48
CA ASN A 410 -4.01 0.22 -2.95
C ASN A 410 -4.07 1.66 -2.36
N PRO A 411 -4.97 2.53 -2.86
CA PRO A 411 -5.09 3.92 -2.40
C PRO A 411 -5.42 4.08 -0.91
N LEU A 412 -5.98 3.04 -0.28
CA LEU A 412 -6.21 3.04 1.17
C LEU A 412 -4.90 3.07 1.97
N LEU A 413 -3.81 2.51 1.43
CA LEU A 413 -2.52 2.50 2.09
C LEU A 413 -1.93 3.92 2.18
N SER A 414 -2.06 4.73 1.12
CA SER A 414 -1.59 6.12 1.13
C SER A 414 -2.43 7.00 2.06
N LEU A 415 -3.75 6.82 2.04
CA LEU A 415 -4.64 7.52 2.96
C LEU A 415 -4.38 7.13 4.42
N ALA A 416 -4.11 5.85 4.70
CA ALA A 416 -3.80 5.37 6.05
C ALA A 416 -2.42 5.85 6.53
N LEU A 417 -1.42 5.86 5.66
CA LEU A 417 -0.08 6.35 6.00
C LEU A 417 -0.07 7.86 6.29
N GLN A 418 -0.82 8.64 5.51
CA GLN A 418 -0.97 10.09 5.72
C GLN A 418 -1.91 10.43 6.89
N ALA A 419 -2.68 9.46 7.38
CA ALA A 419 -3.66 9.69 8.41
C ALA A 419 -3.00 9.80 9.80
N GLN A 420 -2.83 11.04 10.27
CA GLN A 420 -2.48 11.30 11.67
C GLN A 420 -3.70 11.30 12.61
N ASP A 421 -4.92 11.23 12.05
CA ASP A 421 -6.17 11.24 12.81
C ASP A 421 -6.59 9.82 13.24
N ARG A 422 -6.56 9.57 14.55
CA ARG A 422 -6.90 8.25 15.15
C ARG A 422 -8.30 7.76 14.82
N VAL A 423 -9.28 8.67 14.65
CA VAL A 423 -10.66 8.29 14.32
C VAL A 423 -10.74 7.84 12.87
N ALA A 424 -10.11 8.58 11.95
CA ALA A 424 -10.03 8.18 10.55
C ALA A 424 -9.31 6.83 10.41
N LEU A 425 -8.20 6.63 11.11
CA LEU A 425 -7.48 5.36 11.15
C LEU A 425 -8.34 4.21 11.64
N LEU A 426 -9.10 4.40 12.72
CA LEU A 426 -10.03 3.37 13.21
C LEU A 426 -11.10 3.01 12.17
N ILE A 427 -11.63 3.99 11.45
CA ILE A 427 -12.61 3.76 10.38
C ILE A 427 -11.98 2.98 9.22
N PHE A 428 -10.76 3.33 8.80
CA PHE A 428 -10.03 2.57 7.79
C PHE A 428 -9.75 1.14 8.25
N PHE A 429 -9.33 0.95 9.50
CA PHE A 429 -9.13 -0.37 10.10
C PHE A 429 -10.40 -1.21 10.10
N VAL A 430 -11.54 -0.67 10.55
CA VAL A 430 -12.82 -1.39 10.51
C VAL A 430 -13.20 -1.75 9.08
N THR A 431 -12.97 -0.84 8.12
CA THR A 431 -13.30 -1.08 6.71
C THR A 431 -12.47 -2.21 6.14
N ALA A 432 -11.15 -2.12 6.21
CA ALA A 432 -10.24 -3.04 5.54
C ALA A 432 -9.93 -4.31 6.34
N SER A 433 -9.96 -4.30 7.68
CA SER A 433 -9.71 -5.50 8.50
C SER A 433 -10.95 -6.29 8.86
N ILE A 434 -12.15 -5.72 8.73
CA ILE A 434 -13.40 -6.39 9.13
C ILE A 434 -14.40 -6.43 7.97
N ALA A 435 -14.89 -5.27 7.53
CA ALA A 435 -15.96 -5.21 6.52
C ALA A 435 -15.52 -5.88 5.21
N ALA A 436 -14.28 -5.63 4.78
CA ALA A 436 -13.74 -6.19 3.56
C ALA A 436 -13.54 -7.71 3.60
N PRO A 437 -12.79 -8.29 4.57
CA PRO A 437 -12.70 -9.73 4.72
C PRO A 437 -14.05 -10.44 4.80
N VAL A 438 -15.03 -9.88 5.52
CA VAL A 438 -16.36 -10.51 5.61
C VAL A 438 -17.03 -10.59 4.24
N PHE A 439 -17.10 -9.47 3.50
CA PHE A 439 -17.72 -9.44 2.18
C PHE A 439 -16.97 -10.31 1.17
N GLU A 440 -15.65 -10.14 1.10
CA GLU A 440 -14.82 -10.80 0.10
C GLU A 440 -14.75 -12.31 0.34
N GLU A 441 -14.59 -12.77 1.59
CA GLU A 441 -14.61 -14.21 1.84
C GLU A 441 -15.96 -14.85 1.53
N ILE A 442 -17.09 -14.16 1.73
CA ILE A 442 -18.41 -14.65 1.30
C ILE A 442 -18.44 -14.82 -0.22
N MET A 443 -17.98 -13.83 -0.98
CA MET A 443 -18.03 -13.84 -2.45
C MET A 443 -17.04 -14.83 -3.06
N PHE A 444 -15.80 -14.86 -2.56
CA PHE A 444 -14.73 -15.68 -3.13
C PHE A 444 -14.72 -17.09 -2.56
N ARG A 445 -14.68 -17.24 -1.23
CA ARG A 445 -14.54 -18.57 -0.57
C ARG A 445 -15.90 -19.19 -0.36
N GLY A 446 -16.90 -18.43 0.07
CA GLY A 446 -18.26 -18.91 0.26
C GLY A 446 -18.95 -19.27 -1.05
N PHE A 447 -18.69 -18.53 -2.14
CA PHE A 447 -19.41 -18.69 -3.40
C PHE A 447 -18.56 -19.11 -4.61
N LEU A 448 -17.59 -18.30 -5.03
CA LEU A 448 -16.86 -18.52 -6.30
C LEU A 448 -16.09 -19.84 -6.28
N LEU A 449 -15.25 -20.07 -5.27
CA LEU A 449 -14.42 -21.27 -5.16
C LEU A 449 -15.27 -22.56 -5.16
N PRO A 450 -16.29 -22.74 -4.29
CA PRO A 450 -17.20 -23.88 -4.35
C PRO A 450 -17.85 -24.07 -5.71
N SER A 451 -18.28 -22.97 -6.34
CA SER A 451 -18.89 -23.02 -7.68
C SER A 451 -17.91 -23.52 -8.75
N LEU A 452 -16.63 -23.13 -8.67
CA LEU A 452 -15.58 -23.61 -9.58
C LEU A 452 -15.29 -25.10 -9.38
N THR A 453 -15.39 -25.64 -8.16
CA THR A 453 -15.17 -27.08 -7.90
C THR A 453 -16.18 -28.01 -8.59
N ARG A 454 -17.28 -27.47 -9.14
CA ARG A 454 -18.19 -28.23 -10.00
C ARG A 454 -17.55 -28.65 -11.33
N TYR A 455 -16.60 -27.86 -11.82
CA TYR A 455 -16.02 -28.00 -13.16
C TYR A 455 -14.52 -28.32 -13.14
N LEU A 456 -13.86 -28.02 -12.02
CA LEU A 456 -12.41 -28.07 -11.88
C LEU A 456 -12.01 -28.90 -10.66
N SER A 457 -10.77 -29.39 -10.65
CA SER A 457 -10.18 -29.94 -9.43
C SER A 457 -10.13 -28.87 -8.33
N VAL A 458 -10.15 -29.29 -7.06
CA VAL A 458 -10.08 -28.36 -5.92
C VAL A 458 -8.84 -27.47 -6.00
N SER A 459 -7.67 -28.04 -6.34
CA SER A 459 -6.42 -27.28 -6.50
C SER A 459 -6.50 -26.23 -7.61
N THR A 460 -7.03 -26.59 -8.78
CA THR A 460 -7.21 -25.63 -9.89
C THR A 460 -8.21 -24.54 -9.53
N ALA A 461 -9.30 -24.88 -8.84
CA ALA A 461 -10.28 -23.92 -8.37
C ALA A 461 -9.68 -22.93 -7.35
N ILE A 462 -8.81 -23.39 -6.45
CA ILE A 462 -8.06 -22.52 -5.51
C ILE A 462 -7.20 -21.52 -6.28
N VAL A 463 -6.39 -21.99 -7.24
CA VAL A 463 -5.48 -21.11 -8.02
C VAL A 463 -6.25 -20.07 -8.80
N ILE A 464 -7.28 -20.49 -9.54
CA ILE A 464 -8.10 -19.56 -10.35
C ILE A 464 -8.85 -18.58 -9.46
N SER A 465 -9.45 -19.04 -8.36
CA SER A 465 -10.12 -18.14 -7.42
C SER A 465 -9.16 -17.14 -6.78
N GLY A 466 -7.93 -17.56 -6.45
CA GLY A 466 -6.89 -16.68 -5.90
C GLY A 466 -6.43 -15.61 -6.89
N PHE A 467 -6.28 -15.98 -8.16
CA PHE A 467 -5.93 -15.03 -9.22
C PHE A 467 -7.04 -14.02 -9.51
N ILE A 468 -8.31 -14.46 -9.57
CA ILE A 468 -9.46 -13.55 -9.74
C ILE A 468 -9.58 -12.61 -8.53
N PHE A 469 -9.33 -13.11 -7.32
CA PHE A 469 -9.27 -12.29 -6.11
C PHE A 469 -8.20 -11.19 -6.21
N ALA A 470 -7.01 -11.51 -6.74
CA ALA A 470 -5.95 -10.54 -6.94
C ALA A 470 -6.32 -9.48 -7.99
N ILE A 471 -6.89 -9.89 -9.14
CA ILE A 471 -7.35 -8.95 -10.19
C ILE A 471 -8.41 -7.98 -9.66
N ALA A 472 -9.27 -8.42 -8.75
CA ALA A 472 -10.30 -7.58 -8.14
C ALA A 472 -9.76 -6.35 -7.39
N HIS A 473 -8.46 -6.33 -7.03
CA HIS A 473 -7.82 -5.20 -6.36
C HIS A 473 -7.35 -4.11 -7.32
N LEU A 474 -7.34 -4.37 -8.64
CA LEU A 474 -7.07 -3.39 -9.68
C LEU A 474 -5.70 -2.69 -9.60
N SER A 475 -4.76 -3.26 -8.84
CA SER A 475 -3.35 -2.85 -8.82
C SER A 475 -2.50 -3.95 -9.41
N LEU A 476 -1.73 -3.62 -10.44
CA LEU A 476 -0.97 -4.62 -11.19
C LEU A 476 0.22 -5.15 -10.39
N SER A 477 0.88 -4.28 -9.62
CA SER A 477 1.97 -4.67 -8.71
C SER A 477 1.50 -5.63 -7.61
N GLU A 478 0.23 -5.55 -7.19
CA GLU A 478 -0.30 -6.39 -6.12
C GLU A 478 -0.77 -7.77 -6.61
N VAL A 479 -0.83 -8.02 -7.92
CA VAL A 479 -1.41 -9.27 -8.47
C VAL A 479 -0.69 -10.52 -7.98
N LEU A 480 0.64 -10.56 -8.03
CA LEU A 480 1.42 -11.72 -7.59
C LEU A 480 1.31 -11.99 -6.07
N PRO A 481 1.56 -11.00 -5.19
CA PRO A 481 1.43 -11.23 -3.75
C PRO A 481 -0.01 -11.55 -3.34
N LEU A 482 -1.02 -10.89 -3.91
CA LEU A 482 -2.43 -11.18 -3.59
C LEU A 482 -2.92 -12.50 -4.17
N THR A 483 -2.37 -12.98 -5.30
CA THR A 483 -2.65 -14.33 -5.79
C THR A 483 -2.15 -15.36 -4.80
N THR A 484 -0.96 -15.15 -4.24
CA THR A 484 -0.35 -16.02 -3.22
C THR A 484 -1.21 -16.07 -1.95
N LEU A 485 -1.59 -14.91 -1.41
CA LEU A 485 -2.53 -14.82 -0.29
C LEU A 485 -3.87 -15.50 -0.64
N GLY A 486 -4.35 -15.26 -1.87
CA GLY A 486 -5.60 -15.77 -2.40
C GLY A 486 -5.67 -17.29 -2.41
N ILE A 487 -4.56 -17.93 -2.81
CA ILE A 487 -4.37 -19.39 -2.81
C ILE A 487 -4.38 -19.94 -1.38
N ILE A 488 -3.68 -19.29 -0.44
CA ILE A 488 -3.61 -19.74 0.96
C ILE A 488 -4.98 -19.67 1.62
N LEU A 489 -5.71 -18.57 1.43
CA LEU A 489 -7.10 -18.43 1.88
C LEU A 489 -8.01 -19.53 1.29
N GLY A 490 -7.87 -19.83 0.00
CA GLY A 490 -8.60 -20.93 -0.65
C GLY A 490 -8.26 -22.31 -0.07
N ALA A 491 -6.98 -22.58 0.20
CA ALA A 491 -6.53 -23.79 0.86
C ALA A 491 -7.07 -23.90 2.29
N VAL A 492 -7.02 -22.83 3.07
CA VAL A 492 -7.57 -22.77 4.43
C VAL A 492 -9.07 -23.05 4.44
N TYR A 493 -9.83 -22.45 3.52
CA TYR A 493 -11.26 -22.69 3.42
C TYR A 493 -11.59 -24.13 3.00
N THR A 494 -10.92 -24.65 1.97
CA THR A 494 -11.18 -26.02 1.48
C THR A 494 -10.86 -27.08 2.52
N ARG A 495 -9.84 -26.86 3.36
CA ARG A 495 -9.43 -27.80 4.42
C ARG A 495 -10.33 -27.71 5.64
N SER A 496 -10.57 -26.49 6.13
CA SER A 496 -11.38 -26.26 7.33
C SER A 496 -12.88 -26.49 7.11
N ARG A 497 -13.37 -26.27 5.88
CA ARG A 497 -14.80 -26.24 5.52
C ARG A 497 -15.59 -25.32 6.46
N ASN A 498 -14.97 -24.20 6.85
CA ASN A 498 -15.55 -23.19 7.74
C ASN A 498 -15.16 -21.79 7.23
N ILE A 499 -16.15 -20.95 6.93
CA ILE A 499 -15.94 -19.62 6.37
C ILE A 499 -15.21 -18.68 7.34
N LEU A 500 -15.28 -18.93 8.64
CA LEU A 500 -14.60 -18.12 9.65
C LEU A 500 -13.07 -18.24 9.59
N ALA A 501 -12.53 -19.38 9.16
CA ALA A 501 -11.09 -19.60 9.06
C ALA A 501 -10.39 -18.66 8.06
N PRO A 502 -10.81 -18.59 6.78
CA PRO A 502 -10.23 -17.64 5.85
C PRO A 502 -10.58 -16.19 6.21
N MET A 503 -11.74 -15.90 6.81
CA MET A 503 -12.07 -14.54 7.30
C MET A 503 -11.06 -14.08 8.34
N LEU A 504 -10.73 -14.93 9.33
CA LEU A 504 -9.72 -14.61 10.33
C LEU A 504 -8.34 -14.38 9.71
N LEU A 505 -7.91 -15.27 8.80
CA LEU A 505 -6.62 -15.10 8.11
C LEU A 505 -6.57 -13.76 7.38
N HIS A 506 -7.58 -13.46 6.58
CA HIS A 506 -7.65 -12.24 5.80
C HIS A 506 -7.71 -10.99 6.71
N SER A 507 -8.51 -11.03 7.78
CA SER A 507 -8.54 -9.98 8.80
C SER A 507 -7.18 -9.77 9.48
N LEU A 508 -6.47 -10.84 9.83
CA LEU A 508 -5.13 -10.75 10.43
C LEU A 508 -4.11 -10.16 9.44
N TRP A 509 -4.17 -10.57 8.17
CA TRP A 509 -3.32 -10.01 7.11
C TRP A 509 -3.53 -8.49 6.98
N ASN A 510 -4.78 -8.06 6.79
CA ASN A 510 -5.10 -6.64 6.63
C ASN A 510 -4.80 -5.83 7.90
N SER A 511 -5.03 -6.42 9.08
CA SER A 511 -4.72 -5.78 10.36
C SER A 511 -3.22 -5.57 10.55
N GLY A 512 -2.40 -6.57 10.21
CA GLY A 512 -0.94 -6.46 10.30
C GLY A 512 -0.39 -5.35 9.40
N THR A 513 -0.87 -5.29 8.15
CA THR A 513 -0.49 -4.23 7.20
C THR A 513 -0.89 -2.85 7.71
N LEU A 514 -2.15 -2.66 8.13
CA LEU A 514 -2.61 -1.34 8.60
C LEU A 514 -1.98 -0.91 9.92
N LEU A 515 -1.75 -1.84 10.85
CA LEU A 515 -1.07 -1.53 12.10
C LEU A 515 0.37 -1.07 11.82
N SER A 516 1.07 -1.73 10.90
CA SER A 516 2.42 -1.33 10.49
C SER A 516 2.41 0.09 9.90
N LEU A 517 1.44 0.41 9.04
CA LEU A 517 1.28 1.75 8.47
C LEU A 517 0.96 2.81 9.51
N PHE A 518 0.09 2.53 10.49
CA PHE A 518 -0.19 3.46 11.57
C PHE A 518 1.08 3.71 12.40
N ILE A 519 1.78 2.65 12.81
CA ILE A 519 3.00 2.82 13.60
C ILE A 519 4.02 3.68 12.82
N LEU A 520 4.19 3.43 11.51
CA LEU A 520 5.08 4.21 10.63
C LEU A 520 4.66 5.67 10.46
N GLY A 521 3.38 5.95 10.23
CA GLY A 521 2.86 7.30 9.99
C GLY A 521 2.62 8.11 11.27
N SER A 522 2.73 7.50 12.45
CA SER A 522 2.53 8.19 13.72
C SER A 522 3.71 9.12 14.07
N PRO A 523 3.45 10.36 14.50
CA PRO A 523 4.51 11.26 14.98
C PRO A 523 5.33 10.61 16.10
N ILE A 524 6.63 10.94 16.16
CA ILE A 524 7.56 10.47 17.19
C ILE A 524 7.49 11.36 18.42
#